data_AF-X1HI07-F1
#
_entry.id   AF-X1HI07-F1
#
_cell.length_a   1.000
_cell.length_b   1.000
_cell.length_c   1.000
_cell.angle_alpha   90.00
_cell.angle_beta   90.00
_cell.angle_gamma   90.00
#
_symmetry.space_group_name_H-M   'P 1'
#
loop_
_entity.id
_entity.type
_entity.pdbx_description
1 polymer ?
#
loop_
_entity_poly.entity_id
_entity_poly.type
_entity_poly.pdbx_seq_one_letter_code
_entity_poly.pdbx_strand_id
1 'polypeptide(L)'
;VGWSTATLVVYDQICFWADAGTLKALSVKDGSQLWQCPCKAGFKSSTDIFVAAGLVWIGPDYNVGRDLQSGDVKRRLLELNDLRTSGHHHRCYREKATARYIIGGHRGMEFFDLDGNNHSRNNWVRGTCQYGILPCNGLIYAPSHSCGCFMEAKLRGFWALAPEAKRGMRVAKRSRLEKGPAYAQISSRPLTGAARSDEEWPTYRHDALRSGATPSAVPSTLKRAWQVKVAERISPPVIAEGTVVFSAIDGHRLTAVGADD
;
A
#
# COMPACT_ATOMS: atom_id res chain seq x y z
N VAL A 1 -14.63 16.37 -19.67
CA VAL A 1 -14.76 15.86 -18.29
C VAL A 1 -14.18 14.46 -18.28
N GLY A 2 -12.95 14.27 -17.78
CA GLY A 2 -12.08 13.14 -18.15
C GLY A 2 -11.87 12.07 -17.08
N TRP A 3 -12.93 11.52 -16.52
CA TRP A 3 -12.85 10.33 -15.65
C TRP A 3 -14.00 9.38 -15.99
N SER A 4 -13.72 8.08 -16.08
CA SER A 4 -14.78 7.08 -16.12
C SER A 4 -15.62 7.23 -14.86
N THR A 5 -16.90 7.53 -15.02
CA THR A 5 -17.89 7.59 -13.93
C THR A 5 -18.35 6.20 -13.52
N ALA A 6 -18.05 5.19 -14.34
CA ALA A 6 -18.55 3.85 -14.16
C ALA A 6 -17.71 3.05 -13.16
N THR A 7 -18.37 2.22 -12.35
CA THR A 7 -17.72 1.20 -11.52
C THR A 7 -18.38 -0.13 -11.76
N LEU A 8 -17.56 -1.16 -11.99
CA LEU A 8 -17.97 -2.53 -12.20
C LEU A 8 -17.39 -3.39 -11.08
N VAL A 9 -18.23 -4.15 -10.39
CA VAL A 9 -17.82 -5.15 -9.40
C VAL A 9 -18.55 -6.45 -9.69
N VAL A 10 -17.81 -7.53 -9.90
CA VAL A 10 -18.38 -8.87 -10.06
C VAL A 10 -18.14 -9.65 -8.78
N TYR A 11 -19.19 -10.25 -8.26
CA TYR A 11 -19.14 -11.11 -7.08
C TYR A 11 -20.09 -12.28 -7.27
N ASP A 12 -19.53 -13.49 -7.28
CA ASP A 12 -20.25 -14.73 -7.60
C ASP A 12 -21.04 -14.61 -8.92
N GLN A 13 -22.35 -14.85 -8.93
CA GLN A 13 -23.21 -14.79 -10.12
C GLN A 13 -23.84 -13.41 -10.37
N ILE A 14 -23.34 -12.36 -9.71
CA ILE A 14 -23.92 -11.01 -9.78
C ILE A 14 -22.85 -9.98 -10.21
N CYS A 15 -23.25 -9.12 -11.14
CA CYS A 15 -22.47 -7.99 -11.62
C CYS A 15 -23.13 -6.69 -11.15
N PHE A 16 -22.41 -5.91 -10.33
CA PHE A 16 -22.81 -4.57 -9.92
C PHE A 16 -22.17 -3.54 -10.85
N TRP A 17 -23.01 -2.77 -11.53
CA TRP A 17 -22.59 -1.69 -12.42
C TRP A 17 -23.19 -0.37 -11.97
N ALA A 18 -22.34 0.55 -11.49
CA ALA A 18 -22.72 1.93 -11.21
C ALA A 18 -22.31 2.82 -12.38
N ASP A 19 -23.25 3.56 -12.95
CA ASP A 19 -23.00 4.65 -13.91
C ASP A 19 -24.17 5.64 -13.89
N ALA A 20 -23.93 6.89 -14.31
CA ALA A 20 -24.95 7.94 -14.40
C ALA A 20 -25.83 8.10 -13.13
N GLY A 21 -25.23 7.93 -11.95
CA GLY A 21 -25.92 8.06 -10.66
C GLY A 21 -26.85 6.90 -10.28
N THR A 22 -26.76 5.77 -10.99
CA THR A 22 -27.55 4.56 -10.70
C THR A 22 -26.62 3.36 -10.56
N LEU A 23 -26.83 2.55 -9.52
CA LEU A 23 -26.28 1.21 -9.40
C LEU A 23 -27.32 0.20 -9.89
N LYS A 24 -26.90 -0.70 -10.78
CA LYS A 24 -27.67 -1.85 -11.24
C LYS A 24 -26.98 -3.13 -10.78
N ALA A 25 -27.75 -4.08 -10.28
CA ALA A 25 -27.32 -5.46 -10.11
C ALA A 25 -27.84 -6.28 -11.28
N LEU A 26 -26.93 -6.99 -11.95
CA LEU A 26 -27.20 -7.78 -13.14
C LEU A 26 -26.81 -9.24 -12.87
N SER A 27 -27.59 -10.17 -13.41
CA SER A 27 -27.24 -11.59 -13.46
C SER A 27 -26.05 -11.78 -14.41
N VAL A 28 -25.00 -12.47 -13.95
CA VAL A 28 -23.84 -12.81 -14.80
C VAL A 28 -24.23 -13.84 -15.87
N LYS A 29 -25.26 -14.65 -15.62
CA LYS A 29 -25.70 -15.72 -16.52
C LYS A 29 -26.22 -15.20 -17.86
N ASP A 30 -26.98 -14.11 -17.83
CA ASP A 30 -27.74 -13.62 -18.99
C ASP A 30 -27.79 -12.09 -19.12
N GLY A 31 -27.16 -11.35 -18.18
CA GLY A 31 -27.17 -9.89 -18.17
C GLY A 31 -28.49 -9.26 -17.74
N SER A 32 -29.48 -10.07 -17.31
CA SER A 32 -30.77 -9.54 -16.84
C SER A 32 -30.61 -8.68 -15.59
N GLN A 33 -31.36 -7.59 -15.51
CA GLN A 33 -31.35 -6.73 -14.33
C GLN A 33 -32.14 -7.37 -13.19
N LEU A 34 -31.48 -7.53 -12.04
CA LEU A 34 -32.08 -8.05 -10.81
C LEU A 34 -32.76 -6.92 -10.02
N TRP A 35 -32.03 -5.82 -9.81
CA TRP A 35 -32.52 -4.63 -9.11
C TRP A 35 -31.65 -3.41 -9.43
N GLN A 36 -32.11 -2.23 -9.02
CA GLN A 36 -31.35 -0.99 -9.13
C GLN A 36 -31.61 -0.04 -7.95
N CYS A 37 -30.67 0.85 -7.67
CA CYS A 37 -30.88 1.96 -6.73
C CYS A 37 -30.04 3.20 -7.11
N PRO A 38 -30.38 4.39 -6.60
CA PRO A 38 -29.53 5.57 -6.77
C PRO A 38 -28.14 5.37 -6.14
N CYS A 39 -27.12 5.96 -6.74
CA CYS A 39 -25.76 6.00 -6.19
C CYS A 39 -25.10 7.36 -6.47
N LYS A 40 -24.02 7.68 -5.74
CA LYS A 40 -23.27 8.93 -5.89
C LYS A 40 -21.83 8.63 -6.24
N ALA A 41 -21.24 9.47 -7.09
CA ALA A 41 -19.81 9.45 -7.31
C ALA A 41 -19.06 9.81 -6.01
N GLY A 42 -17.87 9.24 -5.84
CA GLY A 42 -16.96 9.63 -4.78
C GLY A 42 -16.30 10.99 -5.03
N PHE A 43 -15.51 11.46 -4.06
CA PHE A 43 -14.78 12.72 -4.22
C PHE A 43 -13.61 12.56 -5.20
N LYS A 44 -13.76 13.11 -6.41
CA LYS A 44 -12.79 12.96 -7.50
C LYS A 44 -12.50 11.48 -7.83
N SER A 45 -13.51 10.63 -7.66
CA SER A 45 -13.47 9.19 -7.92
C SER A 45 -14.85 8.69 -8.39
N SER A 46 -14.90 7.51 -9.00
CA SER A 46 -16.16 6.84 -9.34
C SER A 46 -16.90 6.37 -8.08
N THR A 47 -18.11 5.85 -8.24
CA THR A 47 -18.90 5.30 -7.12
C THR A 47 -18.15 4.14 -6.45
N ASP A 48 -18.02 4.17 -5.13
CA ASP A 48 -17.51 3.02 -4.39
C ASP A 48 -18.61 1.95 -4.23
N ILE A 49 -18.29 0.73 -4.63
CA ILE A 49 -19.12 -0.47 -4.44
C ILE A 49 -18.24 -1.51 -3.74
N PHE A 50 -18.67 -1.99 -2.57
CA PHE A 50 -18.01 -3.06 -1.84
C PHE A 50 -18.97 -4.18 -1.54
N VAL A 51 -18.55 -5.42 -1.77
CA VAL A 51 -19.23 -6.62 -1.28
C VAL A 51 -18.47 -7.12 -0.07
N ALA A 52 -19.09 -7.06 1.10
CA ALA A 52 -18.48 -7.45 2.37
C ALA A 52 -19.57 -7.78 3.40
N ALA A 53 -19.26 -8.68 4.35
CA ALA A 53 -20.23 -9.21 5.31
C ALA A 53 -21.54 -9.71 4.67
N GLY A 54 -21.45 -10.30 3.47
CA GLY A 54 -22.59 -10.84 2.72
C GLY A 54 -23.53 -9.80 2.10
N LEU A 55 -23.19 -8.51 2.15
CA LEU A 55 -24.01 -7.41 1.66
C LEU A 55 -23.23 -6.53 0.67
N VAL A 56 -23.95 -5.79 -0.16
CA VAL A 56 -23.38 -4.72 -0.99
C VAL A 56 -23.54 -3.37 -0.30
N TRP A 57 -22.45 -2.63 -0.26
CA TRP A 57 -22.30 -1.33 0.39
C TRP A 57 -21.88 -0.29 -0.65
N ILE A 58 -22.55 0.87 -0.61
CA ILE A 58 -22.39 1.92 -1.61
C ILE A 58 -21.84 3.17 -0.94
N GLY A 59 -20.80 3.75 -1.54
CA GLY A 59 -20.23 5.01 -1.12
C GLY A 59 -21.06 6.22 -1.55
N PRO A 60 -20.73 7.42 -1.02
CA PRO A 60 -19.68 7.65 -0.03
C PRO A 60 -20.14 7.37 1.40
N ASP A 61 -21.41 7.04 1.65
CA ASP A 61 -21.96 7.00 3.02
C ASP A 61 -21.76 5.66 3.73
N TYR A 62 -21.75 4.54 2.99
CA TYR A 62 -21.53 3.18 3.54
C TYR A 62 -22.47 2.77 4.67
N ASN A 63 -23.58 3.49 4.87
CA ASN A 63 -24.48 3.32 6.00
C ASN A 63 -25.62 2.34 5.72
N VAL A 64 -25.77 1.88 4.48
CA VAL A 64 -26.82 0.94 4.05
C VAL A 64 -26.18 -0.28 3.40
N GLY A 65 -26.39 -1.44 4.02
CA GLY A 65 -26.03 -2.74 3.47
C GLY A 65 -27.25 -3.38 2.84
N ARG A 66 -27.16 -3.71 1.56
CA ARG A 66 -28.24 -4.32 0.77
C ARG A 66 -27.95 -5.78 0.48
N ASP A 67 -29.01 -6.55 0.37
CA ASP A 67 -28.96 -7.91 -0.16
C ASP A 67 -28.39 -7.89 -1.58
N LEU A 68 -27.54 -8.87 -1.89
CA LEU A 68 -26.86 -8.94 -3.19
C LEU A 68 -27.85 -9.20 -4.33
N GLN A 69 -28.89 -10.00 -4.09
CA GLN A 69 -29.80 -10.49 -5.12
C GLN A 69 -31.12 -9.72 -5.20
N SER A 70 -31.69 -9.29 -4.08
CA SER A 70 -32.94 -8.53 -4.08
C SER A 70 -32.75 -7.01 -4.01
N GLY A 71 -31.61 -6.55 -3.50
CA GLY A 71 -31.36 -5.12 -3.26
C GLY A 71 -32.07 -4.57 -2.02
N ASP A 72 -32.79 -5.43 -1.27
CA ASP A 72 -33.45 -5.05 -0.02
C ASP A 72 -32.44 -4.56 1.00
N VAL A 73 -32.81 -3.56 1.79
CA VAL A 73 -31.97 -3.10 2.89
C VAL A 73 -32.00 -4.15 4.01
N LYS A 74 -30.85 -4.78 4.27
CA LYS A 74 -30.70 -5.76 5.35
C LYS A 74 -30.00 -5.18 6.58
N ARG A 75 -29.20 -4.12 6.41
CA ARG A 75 -28.46 -3.49 7.51
C ARG A 75 -28.39 -1.98 7.35
N ARG A 76 -28.49 -1.27 8.48
CA ARG A 76 -28.21 0.17 8.57
C ARG A 76 -27.20 0.43 9.69
N LEU A 77 -26.14 1.17 9.38
CA LEU A 77 -25.19 1.65 10.38
C LEU A 77 -25.70 3.02 10.87
N LEU A 78 -26.38 3.03 12.02
CA LEU A 78 -27.09 4.20 12.53
C LEU A 78 -26.20 5.15 13.34
N GLU A 79 -25.09 4.66 13.91
CA GLU A 79 -24.21 5.41 14.81
C GLU A 79 -22.94 5.94 14.10
N LEU A 80 -23.11 6.64 12.97
CA LEU A 80 -21.98 7.15 12.18
C LEU A 80 -21.70 8.65 12.33
N ASN A 81 -22.55 9.38 13.06
CA ASN A 81 -22.50 10.85 13.11
C ASN A 81 -21.16 11.39 13.63
N ASP A 82 -20.52 10.69 14.57
CA ASP A 82 -19.22 11.10 15.13
C ASP A 82 -18.02 10.47 14.41
N LEU A 83 -18.26 9.52 13.51
CA LEU A 83 -17.19 8.80 12.83
C LEU A 83 -16.48 9.70 11.80
N ARG A 84 -17.19 10.66 11.21
CA ARG A 84 -16.62 11.64 10.27
C ARG A 84 -16.47 12.99 10.96
N THR A 85 -15.29 13.57 10.88
CA THR A 85 -15.05 14.93 11.38
C THR A 85 -15.70 15.95 10.46
N SER A 86 -16.51 16.86 11.01
CA SER A 86 -17.12 17.97 10.27
C SER A 86 -16.07 18.87 9.61
N GLY A 87 -16.48 19.56 8.53
CA GLY A 87 -15.61 20.49 7.80
C GLY A 87 -14.57 19.83 6.90
N HIS A 88 -14.63 18.51 6.70
CA HIS A 88 -13.78 17.80 5.75
C HIS A 88 -14.56 17.26 4.55
N HIS A 89 -13.81 16.94 3.51
CA HIS A 89 -14.29 16.25 2.32
C HIS A 89 -13.49 14.93 2.19
N HIS A 90 -14.06 13.94 1.50
CA HIS A 90 -13.35 12.69 1.19
C HIS A 90 -12.03 12.98 0.45
N ARG A 91 -11.02 12.15 0.69
CA ARG A 91 -9.71 12.25 0.05
C ARG A 91 -9.84 11.79 -1.40
N CYS A 92 -8.89 12.25 -2.23
CA CYS A 92 -8.92 12.05 -3.68
C CYS A 92 -8.55 10.61 -4.09
N TYR A 93 -9.13 9.58 -3.47
CA TYR A 93 -8.92 8.17 -3.79
C TYR A 93 -10.20 7.38 -3.52
N ARG A 94 -10.33 6.20 -4.13
CA ARG A 94 -11.43 5.25 -3.84
C ARG A 94 -11.19 4.53 -2.53
N GLU A 95 -12.20 4.47 -1.68
CA GLU A 95 -12.07 3.88 -0.34
C GLU A 95 -11.71 2.39 -0.41
N LYS A 96 -11.31 1.81 0.72
CA LYS A 96 -10.92 0.39 0.77
C LYS A 96 -11.88 -0.38 1.65
N ALA A 97 -11.93 -1.69 1.47
CA ALA A 97 -12.69 -2.58 2.32
C ALA A 97 -11.89 -3.84 2.62
N THR A 98 -12.26 -4.48 3.72
CA THR A 98 -11.86 -5.82 4.14
C THR A 98 -13.14 -6.64 4.35
N ALA A 99 -13.02 -7.91 4.73
CA ALA A 99 -14.20 -8.73 5.04
C ALA A 99 -15.07 -8.17 6.18
N ARG A 100 -14.48 -7.38 7.10
CA ARG A 100 -15.15 -6.82 8.29
C ARG A 100 -15.32 -5.31 8.29
N TYR A 101 -14.42 -4.58 7.64
CA TYR A 101 -14.42 -3.11 7.69
C TYR A 101 -14.47 -2.50 6.30
N ILE A 102 -15.31 -1.47 6.14
CA ILE A 102 -15.03 -0.43 5.13
C ILE A 102 -14.09 0.57 5.80
N ILE A 103 -13.07 1.00 5.06
CA ILE A 103 -12.06 1.96 5.50
C ILE A 103 -12.19 3.18 4.60
N GLY A 104 -12.89 4.18 5.12
CA GLY A 104 -13.08 5.47 4.49
C GLY A 104 -11.89 6.41 4.69
N GLY A 105 -11.89 7.47 3.92
CA GLY A 105 -10.83 8.45 3.80
C GLY A 105 -11.43 9.84 3.82
N HIS A 106 -12.23 10.17 4.82
CA HIS A 106 -12.80 11.49 5.02
C HIS A 106 -11.74 12.48 5.54
N ARG A 107 -11.29 12.35 6.79
CA ARG A 107 -10.18 13.17 7.31
C ARG A 107 -8.88 12.38 7.31
N GLY A 108 -8.89 11.17 7.87
CA GLY A 108 -7.75 10.25 7.89
C GLY A 108 -8.18 8.88 7.37
N MET A 109 -8.28 7.92 8.28
CA MET A 109 -8.89 6.61 8.01
C MET A 109 -10.04 6.36 8.99
N GLU A 110 -11.25 6.21 8.48
CA GLU A 110 -12.45 5.88 9.27
C GLU A 110 -12.86 4.44 9.02
N PHE A 111 -12.92 3.63 10.08
CA PHE A 111 -13.25 2.21 10.01
C PHE A 111 -14.73 2.02 10.36
N PHE A 112 -15.49 1.56 9.38
CA PHE A 112 -16.89 1.19 9.49
C PHE A 112 -16.95 -0.31 9.76
N ASP A 113 -17.18 -0.73 11.01
CA ASP A 113 -17.40 -2.14 11.36
C ASP A 113 -18.71 -2.63 10.73
N LEU A 114 -18.61 -3.66 9.90
CA LEU A 114 -19.73 -4.25 9.18
C LEU A 114 -20.35 -5.42 9.94
N ASP A 115 -19.79 -5.79 11.08
CA ASP A 115 -20.26 -6.89 11.92
C ASP A 115 -20.80 -6.38 13.26
N GLY A 116 -19.98 -5.64 14.02
CA GLY A 116 -20.33 -5.08 15.32
C GLY A 116 -20.50 -3.55 15.32
N ASN A 117 -20.10 -2.92 16.44
CA ASN A 117 -20.09 -1.47 16.66
C ASN A 117 -18.65 -0.94 16.92
N ASN A 118 -17.61 -1.70 16.55
CA ASN A 118 -16.21 -1.31 16.78
C ASN A 118 -15.70 -0.34 15.71
N HIS A 119 -16.46 0.72 15.49
CA HIS A 119 -16.08 1.81 14.60
C HIS A 119 -14.89 2.57 15.18
N SER A 120 -13.97 3.05 14.33
CA SER A 120 -12.87 3.88 14.81
C SER A 120 -12.47 4.95 13.80
N ARG A 121 -11.99 6.07 14.33
CA ARG A 121 -11.53 7.21 13.53
C ARG A 121 -10.04 7.44 13.78
N ASN A 122 -9.24 7.28 12.74
CA ASN A 122 -7.80 7.42 12.77
C ASN A 122 -7.38 8.62 11.92
N ASN A 123 -7.64 9.82 12.43
CA ASN A 123 -7.40 11.07 11.72
C ASN A 123 -5.92 11.37 11.47
N TRP A 124 -5.01 10.70 12.16
CA TRP A 124 -3.57 10.99 12.23
C TRP A 124 -2.77 10.43 11.06
N VAL A 125 -3.31 9.46 10.32
CA VAL A 125 -2.67 8.89 9.11
C VAL A 125 -3.66 8.90 7.95
N ARG A 126 -3.15 9.13 6.74
CA ARG A 126 -3.94 9.25 5.52
C ARG A 126 -3.25 8.54 4.35
N GLY A 127 -4.05 8.04 3.41
CA GLY A 127 -3.57 7.57 2.11
C GLY A 127 -3.16 8.68 1.14
N THR A 128 -2.25 8.35 0.22
CA THR A 128 -1.87 9.26 -0.86
C THR A 128 -2.99 9.43 -1.89
N CYS A 129 -2.98 10.51 -2.66
CA CYS A 129 -4.01 10.73 -3.69
C CYS A 129 -4.01 9.59 -4.73
N GLN A 130 -5.18 9.35 -5.31
CA GLN A 130 -5.51 8.30 -6.28
C GLN A 130 -5.39 6.88 -5.73
N TYR A 131 -4.27 6.54 -5.08
CA TYR A 131 -4.01 5.20 -4.55
C TYR A 131 -4.71 4.95 -3.21
N GLY A 132 -4.62 5.90 -2.28
CA GLY A 132 -5.12 5.77 -0.91
C GLY A 132 -4.16 5.01 -0.02
N ILE A 133 -4.70 4.01 0.67
CA ILE A 133 -4.00 3.09 1.57
C ILE A 133 -4.01 1.67 1.02
N LEU A 134 -3.18 0.79 1.59
CA LEU A 134 -3.20 -0.63 1.32
C LEU A 134 -3.41 -1.42 2.63
N PRO A 135 -4.61 -1.93 2.89
CA PRO A 135 -4.84 -2.96 3.92
C PRO A 135 -4.30 -4.29 3.41
N CYS A 136 -3.31 -4.88 4.09
CA CYS A 136 -2.71 -6.15 3.69
C CYS A 136 -2.02 -6.82 4.88
N ASN A 137 -2.12 -8.16 4.98
CA ASN A 137 -1.42 -8.97 5.99
C ASN A 137 -1.67 -8.53 7.45
N GLY A 138 -2.89 -8.04 7.73
CA GLY A 138 -3.26 -7.52 9.06
C GLY A 138 -2.68 -6.14 9.39
N LEU A 139 -2.06 -5.47 8.42
CA LEU A 139 -1.49 -4.14 8.55
C LEU A 139 -2.20 -3.15 7.61
N ILE A 140 -1.99 -1.86 7.87
CA ILE A 140 -2.29 -0.79 6.92
C ILE A 140 -1.00 -0.12 6.50
N TYR A 141 -0.78 -0.10 5.19
CA TYR A 141 0.31 0.64 4.57
C TYR A 141 -0.22 1.96 4.03
N ALA A 142 0.34 3.07 4.49
CA ALA A 142 0.00 4.43 4.06
C ALA A 142 1.23 5.09 3.40
N PRO A 143 1.19 5.30 2.07
CA PRO A 143 2.20 6.08 1.37
C PRO A 143 2.23 7.54 1.85
N SER A 144 3.31 8.25 1.51
CA SER A 144 3.52 9.63 1.95
C SER A 144 2.37 10.56 1.54
N HIS A 145 2.01 11.48 2.46
CA HIS A 145 0.96 12.45 2.25
C HIS A 145 1.38 13.46 1.15
N SER A 146 0.65 13.50 0.04
CA SER A 146 1.05 14.29 -1.14
C SER A 146 0.43 15.70 -1.24
N CYS A 147 -0.17 16.28 -0.19
CA CYS A 147 -0.96 17.53 -0.35
C CYS A 147 -0.94 18.51 0.82
N GLY A 148 -1.34 19.75 0.50
CA GLY A 148 -1.66 20.86 1.42
C GLY A 148 -2.85 20.63 2.36
N CYS A 149 -3.78 19.71 2.02
CA CYS A 149 -5.02 19.47 2.77
C CYS A 149 -4.82 18.84 4.16
N PHE A 150 -3.57 18.66 4.58
CA PHE A 150 -3.20 18.00 5.83
C PHE A 150 -1.84 18.50 6.36
N MET A 151 -1.44 19.74 6.05
CA MET A 151 -0.08 20.23 6.33
C MET A 151 0.26 20.22 7.82
N GLU A 152 -0.65 20.67 8.67
CA GLU A 152 -0.43 20.81 10.12
C GLU A 152 -0.24 19.47 10.83
N ALA A 153 -0.76 18.38 10.27
CA ALA A 153 -0.67 17.03 10.82
C ALA A 153 0.06 16.06 9.87
N LYS A 154 0.88 16.59 8.95
CA LYS A 154 1.50 15.80 7.90
C LYS A 154 2.57 14.86 8.45
N LEU A 155 2.28 13.57 8.43
CA LEU A 155 3.30 12.54 8.56
C LEU A 155 4.11 12.40 7.26
N ARG A 156 5.44 12.46 7.37
CA ARG A 156 6.37 12.27 6.24
C ARG A 156 6.82 10.80 6.19
N GLY A 157 7.05 10.29 4.98
CA GLY A 157 7.52 8.92 4.77
C GLY A 157 6.40 7.91 4.49
N PHE A 158 6.76 6.64 4.52
CA PHE A 158 5.87 5.49 4.31
C PHE A 158 5.60 4.82 5.66
N TRP A 159 4.33 4.59 5.97
CA TRP A 159 3.89 4.07 7.26
C TRP A 159 3.33 2.66 7.13
N ALA A 160 3.70 1.77 8.05
CA ALA A 160 3.09 0.46 8.23
C ALA A 160 2.49 0.40 9.64
N LEU A 161 1.17 0.38 9.71
CA LEU A 161 0.41 0.46 10.96
C LEU A 161 -0.15 -0.91 11.31
N ALA A 162 0.07 -1.34 12.54
CA ALA A 162 -0.51 -2.54 13.11
C ALA A 162 -1.73 -2.17 13.99
N PRO A 163 -2.66 -3.11 14.23
CA PRO A 163 -3.67 -2.94 15.26
C PRO A 163 -3.00 -2.72 16.62
N GLU A 164 -3.73 -2.12 17.57
CA GLU A 164 -3.27 -1.99 18.94
C GLU A 164 -2.85 -3.37 19.49
N ALA A 165 -1.61 -3.47 19.95
CA ALA A 165 -1.14 -4.69 20.58
C ALA A 165 -1.90 -4.88 21.90
N LYS A 166 -2.45 -6.07 22.13
CA LYS A 166 -2.97 -6.43 23.46
C LYS A 166 -1.81 -6.30 24.46
N ARG A 167 -1.90 -5.32 25.34
CA ARG A 167 -0.90 -5.02 26.36
C ARG A 167 -0.60 -6.32 27.12
N GLY A 168 0.66 -6.75 27.15
CA GLY A 168 1.06 -8.02 27.79
C GLY A 168 1.30 -9.21 26.85
N MET A 169 1.22 -9.05 25.52
CA MET A 169 1.81 -10.01 24.60
C MET A 169 3.33 -10.04 24.80
N ARG A 170 3.80 -10.87 25.74
CA ARG A 170 5.20 -11.29 25.84
C ARG A 170 5.50 -12.01 24.53
N VAL A 171 6.08 -11.30 23.57
CA VAL A 171 6.83 -11.96 22.51
C VAL A 171 7.86 -12.80 23.24
N ALA A 172 7.70 -14.12 23.19
CA ALA A 172 8.69 -15.01 23.75
C ALA A 172 10.04 -14.54 23.21
N LYS A 173 11.01 -14.27 24.09
CA LYS A 173 12.40 -14.04 23.70
C LYS A 173 12.96 -15.35 23.14
N ARG A 174 12.41 -15.86 22.05
CA ARG A 174 13.10 -16.81 21.20
C ARG A 174 14.21 -16.00 20.56
N SER A 175 15.42 -16.53 20.60
CA SER A 175 16.57 -16.04 19.85
C SER A 175 16.24 -16.14 18.36
N ARG A 176 15.47 -15.17 17.83
CA ARG A 176 15.13 -15.06 16.40
C ARG A 176 16.34 -14.73 15.53
N LEU A 177 17.46 -14.36 16.17
CA LEU A 177 18.71 -14.09 15.49
C LEU A 177 19.43 -15.41 15.24
N GLU A 178 19.29 -15.93 14.03
CA GLU A 178 20.14 -16.99 13.52
C GLU A 178 21.37 -16.35 12.87
N LYS A 179 22.53 -16.56 13.49
CA LYS A 179 23.80 -16.08 12.97
C LYS A 179 24.28 -17.07 11.92
N GLY A 180 24.35 -16.65 10.66
CA GLY A 180 24.93 -17.47 9.60
C GLY A 180 26.43 -17.73 9.85
N PRO A 181 27.03 -18.71 9.15
CA PRO A 181 28.45 -19.08 9.33
C PRO A 181 29.42 -17.89 9.24
N ALA A 182 29.07 -16.85 8.47
CA ALA A 182 29.87 -15.65 8.28
C ALA A 182 29.71 -14.56 9.37
N TYR A 183 28.73 -14.65 10.28
CA TYR A 183 28.34 -13.57 11.19
C TYR A 183 29.48 -13.05 12.08
N ALA A 184 30.46 -13.90 12.39
CA ALA A 184 31.64 -13.56 13.18
C ALA A 184 32.96 -13.85 12.43
N GLN A 185 32.90 -14.17 11.13
CA GLN A 185 34.09 -14.43 10.32
C GLN A 185 34.63 -13.18 9.65
N ILE A 186 33.92 -12.05 9.75
CA ILE A 186 34.52 -10.75 9.50
C ILE A 186 35.46 -10.52 10.68
N SER A 187 36.72 -10.93 10.53
CA SER A 187 37.81 -10.47 11.38
C SER A 187 37.62 -8.97 11.49
N SER A 188 37.59 -8.46 12.72
CA SER A 188 37.52 -7.05 13.03
C SER A 188 38.65 -6.28 12.33
N ARG A 189 38.52 -6.04 11.03
CA ARG A 189 38.81 -4.72 10.51
C ARG A 189 37.86 -3.85 11.31
N PRO A 190 38.37 -2.96 12.17
CA PRO A 190 37.49 -2.06 12.84
C PRO A 190 36.61 -1.42 11.76
N LEU A 191 35.30 -1.31 11.97
CA LEU A 191 34.49 -0.36 11.20
C LEU A 191 35.01 1.09 11.38
N THR A 192 36.06 1.27 12.18
CA THR A 192 36.87 2.47 12.35
C THR A 192 38.17 2.48 11.53
N GLY A 193 38.37 1.56 10.59
CA GLY A 193 39.50 1.54 9.66
C GLY A 193 39.08 1.99 8.26
N ALA A 194 39.22 3.30 8.01
CA ALA A 194 38.56 4.12 6.99
C ALA A 194 37.09 4.40 7.35
N ALA A 195 36.77 5.67 7.62
CA ALA A 195 35.41 6.14 7.53
C ALA A 195 34.84 5.61 6.21
N ARG A 196 33.68 4.95 6.23
CA ARG A 196 32.92 4.70 4.99
C ARG A 196 32.95 6.00 4.22
N SER A 197 33.67 6.02 3.10
CA SER A 197 33.75 7.24 2.31
C SER A 197 32.32 7.52 1.86
N ASP A 198 31.86 8.76 1.98
CA ASP A 198 30.57 9.15 1.40
C ASP A 198 30.57 8.93 -0.13
N GLU A 199 31.73 8.67 -0.73
CA GLU A 199 31.90 8.29 -2.13
C GLU A 199 31.53 6.83 -2.45
N GLU A 200 31.36 5.94 -1.46
CA GLU A 200 31.06 4.52 -1.68
C GLU A 200 29.57 4.23 -1.93
N TRP A 201 29.25 3.16 -2.66
CA TRP A 201 27.87 2.74 -2.95
C TRP A 201 27.54 1.34 -2.40
N PRO A 202 27.57 1.14 -1.06
CA PRO A 202 27.53 -0.18 -0.45
C PRO A 202 26.14 -0.87 -0.52
N THR A 203 25.08 -0.15 -0.89
CA THR A 203 23.73 -0.70 -0.94
C THR A 203 22.90 -0.09 -2.07
N TYR A 204 21.75 -0.71 -2.37
CA TYR A 204 20.80 -0.19 -3.35
C TYR A 204 20.35 1.23 -2.98
N ARG A 205 20.58 2.17 -3.90
CA ARG A 205 20.41 3.63 -3.72
C ARG A 205 21.35 4.25 -2.67
N HIS A 206 22.63 3.87 -2.70
CA HIS A 206 23.74 4.47 -1.96
C HIS A 206 23.78 4.16 -0.47
N ASP A 207 22.81 4.66 0.30
CA ASP A 207 22.85 4.66 1.76
C ASP A 207 21.54 4.16 2.40
N ALA A 208 21.49 4.14 3.73
CA ALA A 208 20.30 3.73 4.49
C ALA A 208 19.08 4.64 4.24
N LEU A 209 19.28 5.88 3.80
CA LEU A 209 18.22 6.81 3.41
C LEU A 209 17.77 6.62 1.96
N ARG A 210 18.45 5.76 1.20
CA ARG A 210 18.22 5.52 -0.23
C ARG A 210 18.31 6.80 -1.05
N SER A 211 19.24 7.70 -0.70
CA SER A 211 19.40 9.02 -1.32
C SER A 211 19.52 8.95 -2.84
N GLY A 212 20.19 7.91 -3.36
CA GLY A 212 20.38 7.71 -4.80
C GLY A 212 21.37 8.68 -5.44
N ALA A 213 22.28 9.26 -4.66
CA ALA A 213 23.38 10.08 -5.14
C ALA A 213 24.60 9.87 -4.24
N THR A 214 25.80 10.08 -4.78
CA THR A 214 27.07 10.06 -4.04
C THR A 214 27.89 11.31 -4.41
N PRO A 215 28.66 11.91 -3.48
CA PRO A 215 29.67 12.91 -3.79
C PRO A 215 30.82 12.42 -4.68
N SER A 216 30.95 11.11 -4.94
CA SER A 216 32.02 10.57 -5.78
C SER A 216 32.08 11.26 -7.15
N ALA A 217 33.23 11.85 -7.45
CA ALA A 217 33.46 12.51 -8.73
C ALA A 217 33.64 11.45 -9.84
N VAL A 218 32.76 11.50 -10.85
CA VAL A 218 32.89 10.66 -12.05
C VAL A 218 33.35 11.51 -13.24
N PRO A 219 34.23 10.99 -14.12
CA PRO A 219 34.63 11.71 -15.33
C PRO A 219 33.45 12.01 -16.24
N SER A 220 33.45 13.18 -16.88
CA SER A 220 32.42 13.56 -17.86
C SER A 220 32.42 12.69 -19.12
N THR A 221 33.55 12.02 -19.40
CA THR A 221 33.71 11.09 -20.51
C THR A 221 34.05 9.71 -19.95
N LEU A 222 33.12 8.78 -20.04
CA LEU A 222 33.29 7.41 -19.57
C LEU A 222 33.96 6.55 -20.65
N LYS A 223 34.90 5.70 -20.24
CA LYS A 223 35.45 4.62 -21.07
C LYS A 223 35.03 3.30 -20.45
N ARG A 224 34.65 2.34 -21.29
CA ARG A 224 34.35 0.97 -20.84
C ARG A 224 35.65 0.32 -20.35
N ALA A 225 35.72 0.06 -19.05
CA ALA A 225 36.82 -0.70 -18.45
C ALA A 225 36.72 -2.18 -18.87
N TRP A 226 35.56 -2.78 -18.68
CA TRP A 226 35.29 -4.17 -19.05
C TRP A 226 33.82 -4.41 -19.40
N GLN A 227 33.55 -5.60 -19.93
CA GLN A 227 32.21 -6.10 -20.16
C GLN A 227 32.22 -7.63 -20.07
N VAL A 228 31.38 -8.19 -19.21
CA VAL A 228 31.19 -9.64 -19.10
C VAL A 228 29.72 -10.01 -19.26
N LYS A 229 29.44 -11.14 -19.93
CA LYS A 229 28.11 -11.73 -20.00
C LYS A 229 27.98 -12.78 -18.89
N VAL A 230 27.10 -12.53 -17.92
CA VAL A 230 26.98 -13.38 -16.71
C VAL A 230 25.62 -14.09 -16.61
N ALA A 231 24.54 -13.43 -17.05
CA ALA A 231 23.19 -13.99 -17.14
C ALA A 231 22.32 -13.15 -18.08
N GLU A 232 21.16 -13.68 -18.47
CA GLU A 232 20.15 -12.93 -19.25
C GLU A 232 19.45 -11.88 -18.38
N ARG A 233 19.15 -12.20 -17.12
CA ARG A 233 18.57 -11.27 -16.14
C ARG A 233 19.42 -11.17 -14.89
N ILE A 234 19.82 -9.94 -14.55
CA ILE A 234 20.54 -9.62 -13.31
C ILE A 234 19.72 -8.68 -12.42
N SER A 235 19.94 -8.75 -11.11
CA SER A 235 19.48 -7.71 -10.20
C SER A 235 20.29 -6.42 -10.40
N PRO A 236 19.81 -5.25 -9.94
CA PRO A 236 20.66 -4.08 -9.80
C PRO A 236 21.95 -4.44 -9.03
N PRO A 237 23.14 -4.14 -9.57
CA PRO A 237 24.39 -4.45 -8.90
C PRO A 237 24.67 -3.49 -7.75
N VAL A 238 25.46 -3.95 -6.78
CA VAL A 238 26.10 -3.12 -5.75
C VAL A 238 27.60 -3.26 -5.87
N ILE A 239 28.35 -2.19 -5.61
CA ILE A 239 29.81 -2.19 -5.66
C ILE A 239 30.36 -1.75 -4.31
N ALA A 240 31.27 -2.54 -3.76
CA ALA A 240 31.99 -2.21 -2.53
C ALA A 240 33.38 -2.83 -2.58
N GLU A 241 34.40 -2.10 -2.12
CA GLU A 241 35.78 -2.57 -2.03
C GLU A 241 36.28 -3.24 -3.33
N GLY A 242 36.01 -2.62 -4.49
CA GLY A 242 36.46 -3.14 -5.79
C GLY A 242 35.77 -4.42 -6.25
N THR A 243 34.65 -4.80 -5.63
CA THR A 243 33.86 -5.98 -6.03
C THR A 243 32.43 -5.58 -6.40
N VAL A 244 31.99 -5.99 -7.58
CA VAL A 244 30.60 -5.82 -8.06
C VAL A 244 29.81 -7.09 -7.77
N VAL A 245 28.71 -6.96 -7.02
CA VAL A 245 27.87 -8.09 -6.60
C VAL A 245 26.45 -7.93 -7.16
N PHE A 246 25.91 -8.99 -7.75
CA PHE A 246 24.55 -9.05 -8.27
C PHE A 246 24.00 -10.48 -8.29
N SER A 247 22.68 -10.62 -8.37
CA SER A 247 22.02 -11.92 -8.55
C SER A 247 21.80 -12.20 -10.03
N ALA A 248 22.24 -13.36 -10.52
CA ALA A 248 21.76 -13.95 -11.77
C ALA A 248 20.38 -14.56 -11.51
N ILE A 249 19.33 -13.82 -11.85
CA ILE A 249 17.97 -14.03 -11.34
C ILE A 249 17.45 -15.41 -11.72
N ASP A 250 17.55 -15.77 -13.00
CA ASP A 250 16.99 -17.03 -13.51
C ASP A 250 17.79 -18.26 -13.04
N GLY A 251 19.05 -18.07 -12.69
CA GLY A 251 19.92 -19.12 -12.15
C GLY A 251 19.97 -19.20 -10.63
N HIS A 252 19.20 -18.36 -9.92
CA HIS A 252 19.19 -18.26 -8.45
C HIS A 252 20.58 -18.18 -7.81
N ARG A 253 21.52 -17.49 -8.47
CA ARG A 253 22.93 -17.46 -8.09
C ARG A 253 23.40 -16.04 -7.79
N LEU A 254 24.06 -15.85 -6.64
CA LEU A 254 24.81 -14.62 -6.36
C LEU A 254 26.15 -14.67 -7.08
N THR A 255 26.48 -13.62 -7.84
CA THR A 255 27.74 -13.51 -8.58
C THR A 255 28.51 -12.27 -8.11
N ALA A 256 29.82 -12.40 -7.99
CA ALA A 256 30.76 -11.34 -7.71
C ALA A 256 31.79 -11.26 -8.84
N VAL A 257 32.11 -10.05 -9.30
CA VAL A 257 33.09 -9.75 -10.35
C VAL A 257 34.01 -8.64 -9.83
N GLY A 258 35.31 -8.68 -10.13
CA GLY A 258 36.23 -7.61 -9.81
C GLY A 258 35.87 -6.33 -10.58
N ALA A 259 35.99 -5.18 -9.93
CA ALA A 259 35.73 -3.89 -10.56
C ALA A 259 36.79 -3.52 -11.61
N ASP A 260 37.98 -4.12 -11.51
CA ASP A 260 39.12 -3.91 -12.40
C ASP A 260 39.39 -5.12 -13.31
N ASP A 261 38.45 -6.08 -13.38
CA ASP A 261 38.55 -7.27 -14.25
C ASP A 261 38.55 -6.92 -15.75
#